data_AF-A0A7C5BF96-F1
#
_entry.id   AF-A0A7C5BF96-F1
#
_cell.length_a   1.000
_cell.length_b   1.000
_cell.length_c   1.000
_cell.angle_alpha   90.00
_cell.angle_beta   90.00
_cell.angle_gamma   90.00
#
_symmetry.space_group_name_H-M   'P 1'
#
loop_
_entity.id
_entity.type
_entity.pdbx_description
1 polymer ?
#
loop_
_entity_poly.entity_id
_entity_poly.type
_entity_poly.pdbx_seq_one_letter_code
_entity_poly.pdbx_strand_id
1 'polypeptide(L)'
;MENKVTTIKINLDTKKRLENFRVYRRETYNEILQRIFDILNICRTNPENARFRLIMLEKERKSNFLQKEIQSPQQKQTPQSPIKQISTSLPLPLKTSPQNIFLRRKIQRQQEKQHS
;
A
#
# COMPACT_ATOMS: atom_id res chain seq x y z
N MET A 1 -24.38 -10.54 -18.16
CA MET A 1 -23.64 -11.76 -17.79
C MET A 1 -23.32 -11.68 -16.31
N GLU A 2 -23.63 -12.71 -15.53
CA GLU A 2 -23.28 -12.75 -14.10
C GLU A 2 -21.77 -12.67 -13.91
N ASN A 3 -21.30 -11.72 -13.09
CA ASN A 3 -19.91 -11.66 -12.63
C ASN A 3 -19.67 -12.78 -11.61
N LYS A 4 -19.57 -14.02 -12.09
CA LYS A 4 -19.24 -15.18 -11.26
C LYS A 4 -17.80 -15.02 -10.76
N VAL A 5 -17.66 -14.74 -9.47
CA VAL A 5 -16.36 -14.59 -8.82
C VAL A 5 -15.79 -15.98 -8.56
N THR A 6 -14.56 -16.22 -9.03
CA THR A 6 -13.82 -17.46 -8.81
C THR A 6 -12.53 -17.15 -8.04
N THR A 7 -12.14 -18.04 -7.13
CA THR A 7 -10.91 -17.88 -6.34
C THR A 7 -9.79 -18.73 -6.93
N ILE A 8 -8.67 -18.10 -7.28
CA ILE A 8 -7.47 -18.79 -7.76
C ILE A 8 -6.42 -18.74 -6.65
N LYS A 9 -5.96 -19.91 -6.19
CA LYS A 9 -4.82 -20.01 -5.27
C LYS A 9 -3.53 -19.98 -6.08
N ILE A 10 -2.63 -19.07 -5.73
CA ILE A 10 -1.30 -18.95 -6.34
C ILE A 10 -0.22 -18.95 -5.26
N ASN A 11 0.95 -19.47 -5.61
CA ASN A 11 2.12 -19.42 -4.74
C ASN A 11 2.61 -17.98 -4.57
N LEU A 12 3.30 -17.73 -3.46
CA LEU A 12 3.76 -16.40 -3.09
C LEU A 12 4.77 -15.83 -4.11
N ASP A 13 5.60 -16.68 -4.71
CA ASP A 13 6.54 -16.28 -5.75
C ASP A 13 5.82 -15.88 -7.04
N THR A 14 4.79 -16.61 -7.43
CA THR A 14 3.94 -16.27 -8.58
C THR A 14 3.22 -14.94 -8.33
N LYS A 15 2.70 -14.71 -7.12
CA LYS A 15 2.11 -13.43 -6.73
C LYS A 15 3.10 -12.27 -6.87
N LYS A 16 4.33 -12.43 -6.40
CA LYS A 16 5.39 -11.40 -6.57
C LYS A 16 5.68 -11.12 -8.04
N ARG A 17 5.71 -12.15 -8.89
CA ARG A 17 5.87 -11.97 -10.35
C ARG A 17 4.71 -11.19 -10.97
N LEU A 18 3.47 -11.47 -10.56
CA LEU A 18 2.30 -10.71 -11.00
C LEU A 18 2.36 -9.25 -10.54
N GLU A 19 2.80 -8.99 -9.31
CA GLU A 19 2.96 -7.63 -8.79
C GLU A 19 4.02 -6.84 -9.57
N ASN A 20 5.09 -7.49 -10.02
CA ASN A 20 6.10 -6.85 -10.87
C ASN A 20 5.57 -6.47 -12.27
N PHE A 21 4.50 -7.13 -12.71
CA PHE A 21 3.82 -6.84 -13.98
C PHE A 21 2.80 -5.69 -13.88
N ARG A 22 2.52 -5.22 -12.65
CA ARG A 22 1.58 -4.14 -12.40
C ARG A 22 2.18 -2.80 -12.83
N VAL A 23 1.44 -2.06 -13.65
CA VAL A 23 1.86 -0.77 -14.21
C VAL A 23 1.33 0.38 -13.35
N TYR A 24 0.11 0.24 -12.82
CA TYR A 24 -0.56 1.27 -12.03
C TYR A 24 -0.85 0.83 -10.59
N ARG A 25 -0.87 1.79 -9.65
CA ARG A 25 -1.15 1.49 -8.23
C ARG A 25 -2.59 1.02 -7.98
N ARG A 26 -3.55 1.22 -8.87
CA ARG A 26 -4.96 0.81 -8.65
C ARG A 26 -5.41 -0.37 -9.51
N GLU A 27 -4.49 -1.01 -10.23
CA GLU A 27 -4.80 -2.19 -11.04
C GLU A 27 -5.20 -3.39 -10.19
N THR A 28 -6.24 -4.08 -10.65
CA THR A 28 -6.71 -5.34 -10.08
C THR A 28 -5.92 -6.51 -10.68
N TYR A 29 -5.86 -7.64 -9.95
CA TYR A 29 -5.23 -8.85 -10.48
C TYR A 29 -5.92 -9.37 -11.75
N ASN A 30 -7.22 -9.11 -11.90
CA ASN A 30 -7.96 -9.54 -13.09
C ASN A 30 -7.50 -8.79 -14.34
N GLU A 31 -7.31 -7.47 -14.24
CA GLU A 31 -6.77 -6.64 -15.33
C GLU A 31 -5.34 -7.06 -15.72
N ILE A 32 -4.51 -7.38 -14.73
CA ILE A 32 -3.14 -7.87 -14.97
C ILE A 32 -3.17 -9.21 -15.71
N LEU A 33 -3.99 -10.15 -15.24
CA LEU A 33 -4.13 -11.47 -15.86
C LEU A 33 -4.67 -11.35 -17.29
N GLN A 34 -5.66 -10.51 -17.51
CA GLN A 34 -6.25 -10.31 -18.84
C GLN A 34 -5.22 -9.74 -19.82
N ARG A 35 -4.43 -8.75 -19.40
CA ARG A 35 -3.31 -8.23 -20.19
C ARG A 35 -2.28 -9.30 -20.52
N ILE A 36 -1.95 -10.17 -19.56
CA ILE A 36 -1.02 -11.28 -19.81
C ILE A 36 -1.61 -12.22 -20.87
N PHE A 37 -2.88 -12.58 -20.76
CA PHE A 37 -3.54 -13.44 -21.77
C PHE A 37 -3.58 -12.78 -23.14
N ASP A 38 -3.85 -11.48 -23.22
CA ASP A 38 -3.85 -10.74 -24.48
C ASP A 38 -2.47 -10.79 -25.15
N ILE A 39 -1.39 -10.59 -24.38
CA ILE A 39 -0.02 -10.68 -24.91
C ILE A 39 0.30 -12.10 -25.37
N LEU A 40 -0.12 -13.12 -24.62
CA LEU A 40 0.08 -14.52 -25.00
C LEU A 40 -0.69 -14.89 -26.28
N ASN A 41 -1.91 -14.37 -26.42
CA ASN A 41 -2.73 -14.56 -27.63
C ASN A 41 -2.07 -13.90 -28.85
N ILE A 42 -1.55 -12.67 -28.68
CA ILE A 42 -0.80 -11.98 -29.74
C ILE A 42 0.50 -12.73 -30.06
N CYS A 43 1.19 -13.26 -29.06
CA CYS A 43 2.45 -13.98 -29.27
C CYS A 43 2.28 -15.20 -30.20
N ARG A 44 1.13 -15.86 -30.12
CA ARG A 44 0.78 -16.98 -31.02
C ARG A 44 0.52 -16.55 -32.46
N THR A 45 -0.08 -15.38 -32.67
CA THR A 45 -0.48 -14.91 -34.01
C THR A 45 0.59 -14.04 -34.68
N ASN A 46 1.25 -13.17 -33.91
CA ASN A 46 2.32 -12.30 -34.37
C ASN A 46 3.32 -12.02 -33.22
N PRO A 47 4.46 -12.72 -33.18
CA PRO A 47 5.44 -12.59 -32.10
C PRO A 47 6.15 -11.23 -32.07
N GLU A 48 6.32 -10.57 -33.22
CA GLU A 48 6.95 -9.24 -33.29
C GLU A 48 6.09 -8.16 -32.63
N ASN A 49 4.78 -8.21 -32.88
CA ASN A 49 3.84 -7.32 -32.20
C ASN A 49 3.78 -7.58 -30.70
N ALA A 50 3.88 -8.83 -30.26
CA ALA A 50 3.94 -9.16 -28.84
C ALA A 50 5.21 -8.58 -28.18
N ARG A 51 6.37 -8.70 -28.84
CA ARG A 51 7.61 -8.06 -28.38
C ARG A 51 7.48 -6.55 -28.27
N PHE A 52 6.90 -5.90 -29.27
CA PHE A 52 6.67 -4.45 -29.23
C PHE A 52 5.77 -4.05 -28.07
N ARG A 53 4.68 -4.79 -27.83
CA ARG A 53 3.77 -4.56 -26.69
C ARG A 53 4.49 -4.70 -25.33
N LEU A 54 5.36 -5.71 -25.19
CA LEU A 54 6.17 -5.89 -23.98
C LEU A 54 7.12 -4.70 -23.74
N ILE A 55 7.77 -4.20 -24.78
CA ILE A 55 8.67 -3.03 -24.69
C ILE A 55 7.88 -1.79 -24.26
N MET A 56 6.69 -1.57 -24.81
CA MET A 56 5.84 -0.43 -24.44
C MET A 56 5.39 -0.51 -22.98
N LEU A 57 4.97 -1.69 -22.52
CA LEU A 57 4.63 -1.90 -21.11
C LEU A 57 5.81 -1.64 -20.17
N GLU A 58 7.02 -2.03 -20.56
CA GLU A 58 8.20 -1.74 -19.77
C GLU A 58 8.48 -0.23 -19.69
N LYS A 59 8.29 0.50 -20.79
CA LYS A 59 8.41 1.97 -20.83
C LYS A 59 7.37 2.64 -19.93
N GLU A 60 6.09 2.24 -20.02
CA GLU A 60 5.01 2.77 -19.18
C GLU A 60 5.26 2.50 -17.68
N ARG A 61 5.78 1.32 -17.35
CA ARG A 61 6.16 0.99 -15.98
C ARG A 61 7.28 1.90 -15.47
N LYS A 62 8.30 2.17 -16.30
CA LYS A 62 9.41 3.07 -15.96
C LYS A 62 8.94 4.52 -15.81
N SER A 63 8.09 5.03 -16.71
CA SER A 63 7.55 6.39 -16.61
C SER A 63 6.68 6.58 -15.38
N ASN A 64 5.84 5.59 -15.05
CA ASN A 64 5.05 5.62 -13.82
C ASN A 64 5.91 5.51 -12.56
N PHE A 65 7.08 4.87 -12.63
CA PHE A 65 8.01 4.83 -11.51
C PHE A 65 8.61 6.23 -11.23
N LEU A 66 8.98 6.98 -12.26
CA LEU A 66 9.53 8.34 -12.12
C LEU A 66 8.49 9.33 -11.54
N GLN A 67 7.21 9.16 -11.88
CA GLN A 67 6.14 9.95 -11.26
C GLN A 67 5.94 9.65 -9.75
N LYS A 68 6.44 8.51 -9.24
CA LYS A 68 6.32 8.17 -7.80
C LYS A 68 7.14 9.09 -6.89
N GLU A 69 8.28 9.60 -7.35
CA GLU A 69 9.15 10.43 -6.50
C GLU A 69 8.63 11.86 -6.33
N ILE A 70 7.78 12.32 -7.26
CA ILE A 70 7.28 13.70 -7.24
C ILE A 70 6.04 13.85 -6.32
N GLN A 71 5.38 12.75 -5.94
CA GLN A 71 4.07 12.78 -5.23
C GLN A 71 4.07 12.26 -3.77
N SER A 72 5.14 12.35 -2.99
CA SER A 72 5.02 12.23 -1.52
C SER A 72 6.03 13.10 -0.76
N PRO A 73 5.62 13.85 0.30
CA PRO A 73 4.46 13.57 1.16
C PRO A 73 3.56 14.79 1.46
N GLN A 74 2.27 14.76 1.08
CA GLN A 74 1.22 15.41 1.88
C GLN A 74 -0.03 14.52 2.01
N GLN A 75 -0.24 14.12 3.27
CA GLN A 75 -1.48 13.84 3.99
C GLN A 75 -2.54 12.92 3.33
N LYS A 76 -2.61 11.67 3.83
CA LYS A 76 -3.89 10.96 3.94
C LYS A 76 -4.28 10.88 5.40
N GLN A 77 -5.20 11.76 5.76
CA GLN A 77 -5.99 11.71 6.98
C GLN A 77 -6.68 10.34 7.08
N THR A 78 -6.62 9.77 8.28
CA THR A 78 -7.35 8.59 8.70
C THR A 78 -8.86 8.84 8.54
N PRO A 79 -9.64 7.92 7.93
CA PRO A 79 -11.09 8.00 8.03
C PRO A 79 -11.48 7.76 9.50
N GLN A 80 -12.06 8.79 10.11
CA GLN A 80 -12.67 8.74 11.44
C GLN A 80 -13.87 7.78 11.40
N SER A 81 -13.82 6.71 12.19
CA SER A 81 -15.01 5.90 12.50
C SER A 81 -15.88 6.65 13.51
N PRO A 82 -17.23 6.65 13.36
CA PRO A 82 -18.12 7.40 14.23
C PRO A 82 -18.09 6.88 15.68
N ILE A 83 -17.92 7.81 16.61
CA ILE A 83 -17.94 7.61 18.06
C ILE A 83 -19.35 7.15 18.46
N LYS A 84 -19.50 5.90 18.91
CA LYS A 84 -20.61 5.49 19.78
C LYS A 84 -20.16 5.69 21.23
N GLN A 85 -20.84 6.59 21.92
CA GLN A 85 -20.66 6.85 23.34
C GLN A 85 -21.06 5.60 24.14
N ILE A 86 -20.16 5.09 24.98
CA ILE A 86 -20.52 4.22 26.10
C ILE A 86 -19.84 4.81 27.32
N SER A 87 -20.67 5.44 28.16
CA SER A 87 -20.38 5.78 29.54
C SER A 87 -20.14 4.52 30.36
N THR A 88 -19.05 4.47 31.16
CA THR A 88 -19.05 4.06 32.58
C THR A 88 -17.64 3.97 33.18
N SER A 89 -17.45 4.65 34.32
CA SER A 89 -16.66 4.32 35.53
C SER A 89 -15.13 4.09 35.51
N LEU A 90 -14.45 5.00 36.23
CA LEU A 90 -13.23 4.92 37.07
C LEU A 90 -11.86 4.51 36.46
N PRO A 91 -10.76 5.22 36.84
CA PRO A 91 -9.43 4.99 36.27
C PRO A 91 -8.62 3.94 37.04
N LEU A 92 -7.97 3.02 36.33
CA LEU A 92 -6.85 2.22 36.84
C LEU A 92 -5.52 2.62 36.17
N PRO A 93 -4.40 2.60 36.92
CA PRO A 93 -3.12 3.14 36.48
C PRO A 93 -2.47 2.28 35.39
N LEU A 94 -2.01 2.93 34.33
CA LEU A 94 -1.23 2.32 33.26
C LEU A 94 0.09 1.76 33.80
N LYS A 95 0.31 0.46 33.58
CA LYS A 95 1.62 -0.18 33.70
C LYS A 95 2.61 0.56 32.78
N THR A 96 3.58 1.25 33.38
CA THR A 96 4.61 2.01 32.67
C THR A 96 5.64 1.05 32.07
N SER A 97 5.73 1.02 30.74
CA SER A 97 6.91 0.50 30.03
C SER A 97 8.17 1.29 30.44
N PRO A 98 9.30 0.63 30.75
CA PRO A 98 10.50 1.28 31.31
C PRO A 98 11.14 2.33 30.38
N GLN A 99 10.76 2.37 29.10
CA GLN A 99 11.29 3.33 28.13
C GLN A 99 10.77 4.77 28.34
N ASN A 100 9.71 4.98 29.13
CA ASN A 100 9.07 6.30 29.30
C ASN A 100 9.51 7.08 30.55
N ILE A 101 10.43 6.57 31.37
CA ILE A 101 10.86 7.23 32.61
C ILE A 101 11.81 8.41 32.32
N PHE A 102 12.66 8.27 31.29
CA PHE A 102 13.69 9.25 30.98
C PHE A 102 13.13 10.55 30.42
N LEU A 103 12.16 10.46 29.51
CA LEU A 103 11.49 11.66 28.96
C LEU A 103 10.71 12.43 30.04
N ARG A 104 10.10 11.72 30.99
CA ARG A 104 9.31 12.35 32.07
C ARG A 104 10.19 13.17 33.02
N ARG A 105 11.37 12.68 33.40
CA ARG A 105 12.34 13.44 34.22
C ARG A 105 12.87 14.67 33.50
N LYS A 106 13.04 14.61 32.18
CA LYS A 106 13.54 15.75 31.39
C LYS A 106 12.49 16.87 31.26
N ILE A 107 11.21 16.51 31.16
CA ILE A 107 10.09 17.46 31.10
C ILE A 107 9.85 18.11 32.47
N GLN A 108 9.95 17.37 33.58
CA GLN A 108 9.77 17.91 34.93
C GLN A 108 10.82 19.00 35.26
N ARG A 109 12.10 18.75 34.92
CA ARG A 109 13.20 19.71 35.15
C ARG A 109 13.10 20.99 34.32
N GLN A 110 12.42 20.94 33.17
CA GLN A 110 12.17 22.12 32.33
C GLN A 110 11.08 23.00 32.95
N GLN A 111 10.08 22.40 33.61
CA GLN A 111 8.99 23.13 34.24
C GLN A 111 9.41 23.79 35.57
N GLU A 112 10.27 23.15 36.35
CA GLU A 112 10.80 23.72 37.61
C GLU A 112 11.72 24.93 37.37
N LYS A 113 12.40 25.01 36.22
CA LYS A 113 13.25 26.15 35.86
C LYS A 113 12.50 27.40 35.38
N GLN A 114 11.20 27.28 35.09
CA GLN A 114 10.38 28.40 34.63
C GLN A 114 9.59 29.07 35.77
N HIS A 115 9.63 28.49 36.98
CA HIS A 115 8.92 28.99 38.17
C HIS A 115 9.84 29.25 39.37
N SER A 116 11.13 29.48 39.15
CA SER A 116 12.06 29.95 40.18
C SER A 116 12.82 31.19 39.74
#